data_AF-A0A1F6X2M5-F1
#
_entry.id   AF-A0A1F6X2M5-F1
#
_cell.length_a   1.000
_cell.length_b   1.000
_cell.length_c   1.000
_cell.angle_alpha   90.00
_cell.angle_beta   90.00
_cell.angle_gamma   90.00
#
_symmetry.space_group_name_H-M   'P 1'
#
loop_
_entity.id
_entity.type
_entity.pdbx_description
1 polymer ?
#
loop_
_entity_poly.entity_id
_entity_poly.type
_entity_poly.pdbx_seq_one_letter_code
_entity_poly.pdbx_strand_id
1 'polypeptide(L)'
;MKKKIKIPKFKNEAEERAFWLKLDLSKHFNPSDFQKVSFPNLKPSSRPISLRLPSYLLTRVKEHANELDMPYQSLIKQYIAKGVSAK
;
A
#
# COMPACT_ATOMS: atom_id res chain seq x y z
N MET A 1 -20.69 0.77 -19.96
CA MET A 1 -19.62 0.01 -20.65
C MET A 1 -19.85 0.07 -22.15
N LYS A 2 -18.84 0.46 -22.94
CA LYS A 2 -18.97 0.63 -24.41
C LYS A 2 -18.88 -0.69 -25.19
N LYS A 3 -18.08 -1.66 -24.74
CA LYS A 3 -17.87 -2.94 -25.42
C LYS A 3 -17.46 -4.04 -24.45
N LYS A 4 -18.20 -5.16 -24.42
CA LYS A 4 -17.89 -6.33 -23.57
C LYS A 4 -16.53 -6.93 -23.97
N ILE A 5 -15.61 -7.03 -23.01
CA ILE A 5 -14.31 -7.69 -23.20
C ILE A 5 -14.58 -9.20 -23.30
N LYS A 6 -14.18 -9.83 -24.40
CA LYS A 6 -14.20 -11.29 -24.53
C LYS A 6 -12.94 -11.84 -23.86
N ILE A 7 -13.10 -12.39 -22.66
CA ILE A 7 -12.01 -13.00 -21.90
C ILE A 7 -11.80 -14.42 -22.43
N PRO A 8 -10.63 -14.76 -23.02
CA PRO A 8 -10.35 -16.13 -23.45
C PRO A 8 -10.07 -17.03 -22.23
N LYS A 9 -10.23 -18.36 -22.38
CA LYS A 9 -9.81 -19.30 -21.34
C LYS A 9 -8.28 -19.38 -21.36
N PHE A 10 -7.62 -18.85 -20.34
CA PHE A 10 -6.16 -18.92 -20.18
C PHE A 10 -5.75 -20.29 -19.63
N LYS A 11 -4.59 -20.78 -20.05
CA LYS A 11 -4.03 -22.03 -19.51
C LYS A 11 -3.11 -21.78 -18.32
N ASN A 12 -2.55 -20.58 -18.20
CA ASN A 12 -1.58 -20.23 -17.17
C ASN A 12 -1.66 -18.73 -16.78
N GLU A 13 -1.24 -18.40 -15.55
CA GLU A 13 -1.28 -17.04 -14.99
C GLU A 13 -0.38 -16.06 -15.78
N ALA A 14 0.73 -16.56 -16.35
CA ALA A 14 1.62 -15.76 -17.17
C ALA A 14 0.95 -15.25 -18.47
N GLU A 15 0.11 -16.09 -19.10
CA GLU A 15 -0.65 -15.72 -20.31
C GLU A 15 -1.73 -14.68 -19.99
N GLU A 16 -2.40 -14.85 -18.85
CA GLU A 16 -3.39 -13.91 -18.35
C GLU A 16 -2.74 -12.53 -18.10
N ARG A 17 -1.60 -12.49 -17.41
CA ARG A 17 -0.89 -11.24 -17.13
C ARG A 17 -0.47 -10.53 -18.41
N ALA A 18 0.02 -11.28 -19.41
CA ALA A 18 0.41 -10.72 -20.70
C ALA A 18 -0.79 -10.17 -21.51
N PHE A 19 -1.97 -10.79 -21.38
CA PHE A 19 -3.21 -10.30 -21.97
C PHE A 19 -3.66 -8.99 -21.33
N TRP A 20 -3.68 -8.91 -20.00
CA TRP A 20 -4.07 -7.69 -19.28
C TRP A 20 -3.11 -6.53 -19.54
N LEU A 21 -1.80 -6.81 -19.67
CA LEU A 21 -0.79 -5.79 -20.01
C LEU A 21 -1.01 -5.15 -21.38
N LYS A 22 -1.53 -5.91 -22.36
CA LYS A 22 -1.79 -5.42 -23.72
C LYS A 22 -3.18 -4.81 -23.89
N LEU A 23 -4.08 -5.01 -22.93
CA LEU A 23 -5.47 -4.59 -23.05
C LEU A 23 -5.60 -3.10 -22.70
N ASP A 24 -5.94 -2.29 -23.72
CA ASP A 24 -6.26 -0.88 -23.55
C ASP A 24 -7.69 -0.70 -23.01
N LEU A 25 -7.79 -0.43 -21.71
CA LEU A 25 -9.06 -0.27 -21.00
C LEU A 25 -9.85 0.98 -21.43
N SER A 26 -9.18 1.99 -22.01
CA SER A 26 -9.82 3.24 -22.45
C SER A 26 -10.85 3.03 -23.58
N LYS A 27 -10.68 1.97 -24.37
CA LYS A 27 -11.59 1.61 -25.48
C LYS A 27 -12.86 0.89 -25.00
N HIS A 28 -12.87 0.41 -23.76
CA HIS A 28 -13.93 -0.45 -23.22
C HIS A 28 -14.76 0.21 -22.11
N PHE A 29 -14.15 1.09 -21.31
CA PHE A 29 -14.78 1.73 -20.16
C PHE A 29 -14.96 3.24 -20.37
N ASN A 30 -16.12 3.77 -19.98
CA ASN A 30 -16.32 5.22 -19.83
C ASN A 30 -16.05 5.63 -18.37
N PRO A 31 -15.65 6.89 -18.11
CA PRO A 31 -15.52 7.43 -16.74
C PRO A 31 -16.75 7.19 -15.86
N SER A 32 -17.95 7.17 -16.44
CA SER A 32 -19.22 6.87 -15.75
C SER A 32 -19.39 5.41 -15.31
N ASP A 33 -18.57 4.49 -15.81
CA ASP A 33 -18.59 3.07 -15.43
C ASP A 33 -17.75 2.78 -14.18
N PHE A 34 -16.91 3.73 -13.74
CA PHE A 34 -16.03 3.56 -12.58
C PHE A 34 -16.76 3.91 -11.29
N GLN A 35 -16.65 3.03 -10.29
CA GLN A 35 -17.14 3.28 -8.95
C GLN A 35 -15.97 3.59 -8.01
N LYS A 36 -16.16 4.57 -7.13
CA LYS A 36 -15.22 4.84 -6.04
C LYS A 36 -15.32 3.68 -5.05
N VAL A 37 -14.37 2.78 -5.09
CA VAL A 37 -14.23 1.69 -4.13
C VAL A 37 -13.32 2.15 -3.00
N SER A 38 -13.79 2.02 -1.76
CA SER A 38 -12.94 2.10 -0.58
C SER A 38 -12.48 0.69 -0.26
N PHE A 39 -11.18 0.53 0.02
CA PHE A 39 -10.62 -0.74 0.44
C PHE A 39 -10.30 -0.69 1.94
N PRO A 40 -11.31 -0.74 2.83
CA PRO A 40 -11.11 -0.55 4.27
C PRO A 40 -10.25 -1.65 4.92
N ASN A 41 -10.16 -2.82 4.27
CA ASN A 41 -9.54 -4.03 4.83
C ASN A 41 -8.18 -4.38 4.21
N LEU A 42 -7.64 -3.54 3.31
CA LEU A 42 -6.29 -3.75 2.80
C LEU A 42 -5.29 -3.46 3.92
N LYS A 43 -4.73 -4.50 4.51
CA LYS A 43 -3.60 -4.35 5.43
C LYS A 43 -2.37 -3.92 4.63
N PRO A 44 -1.71 -2.80 4.95
CA PRO A 44 -0.41 -2.51 4.36
C PRO A 44 0.55 -3.67 4.69
N SER A 45 1.29 -4.14 3.69
CA SER A 45 2.24 -5.21 3.88
C SER A 45 3.34 -4.73 4.84
N SER A 46 3.49 -5.44 5.96
CA SER A 46 4.56 -5.19 6.93
C SER A 46 5.63 -6.28 6.80
N ARG A 47 6.90 -5.87 6.87
CA ARG A 47 8.05 -6.78 6.90
C ARG A 47 8.87 -6.45 8.14
N PRO A 48 9.20 -7.43 9.00
CA PRO A 48 10.09 -7.19 10.13
C PRO A 48 11.48 -6.84 9.63
N ILE A 49 12.09 -5.83 10.23
CA ILE A 49 13.47 -5.41 9.95
C ILE A 49 14.24 -5.28 11.27
N SER A 50 15.55 -5.56 11.24
CA SER A 50 16.45 -5.24 12.33
C SER A 50 17.06 -3.85 12.11
N LEU A 51 16.89 -2.95 13.06
CA LEU A 51 17.42 -1.58 13.01
C LEU A 51 18.31 -1.32 14.23
N ARG A 52 19.50 -0.74 14.02
CA ARG A 52 20.36 -0.28 15.12
C ARG A 52 20.02 1.18 15.44
N LEU A 53 19.75 1.45 16.71
CA LEU A 53 19.50 2.78 17.23
C LEU A 53 20.45 3.05 18.41
N PRO A 54 20.96 4.28 18.57
CA PRO A 54 21.68 4.65 19.78
C PRO A 54 20.80 4.48 21.03
N SER A 55 21.39 4.00 22.13
CA SER A 55 20.67 3.73 23.38
C SER A 55 19.93 4.96 23.93
N TYR A 56 20.59 6.12 23.92
CA TYR A 56 20.01 7.37 24.39
C TYR A 56 18.74 7.75 23.61
N LEU A 57 18.75 7.54 22.29
CA LEU A 57 17.63 7.88 21.42
C LEU A 57 16.45 6.94 21.67
N LEU A 58 16.71 5.64 21.86
CA LEU A 58 15.66 4.69 22.21
C LEU A 58 14.97 5.05 23.53
N THR A 59 15.73 5.50 24.53
CA THR A 59 15.16 5.98 25.80
C THR A 59 14.26 7.18 25.60
N ARG A 60 14.73 8.22 24.88
CA ARG A 60 13.93 9.42 24.60
C ARG A 60 12.64 9.11 23.83
N VAL A 61 12.70 8.20 22.86
CA VAL A 61 11.52 7.79 22.10
C VAL A 61 10.51 7.06 22.98
N LYS A 62 10.96 6.25 23.96
CA LYS A 62 10.07 5.60 24.92
C LYS A 62 9.39 6.60 25.86
N GLU A 63 10.14 7.57 26.39
CA GLU A 63 9.60 8.64 27.22
C GLU A 63 8.50 9.41 26.47
N HIS A 64 8.80 9.87 25.26
CA HIS A 64 7.85 10.65 24.47
C HIS A 64 6.64 9.82 24.00
N ALA A 65 6.85 8.54 23.70
CA ALA A 65 5.74 7.65 23.36
C ALA A 65 4.79 7.46 24.55
N ASN A 66 5.32 7.40 25.77
CA ASN A 66 4.52 7.33 26.99
C ASN A 66 3.76 8.64 27.26
N GLU A 67 4.38 9.80 27.04
CA GLU A 67 3.69 11.11 27.11
C GLU A 67 2.49 11.19 26.15
N LEU A 68 2.62 10.58 24.98
CA LEU A 68 1.58 10.54 23.94
C LEU A 68 0.61 9.35 24.09
N ASP A 69 0.73 8.58 25.18
CA ASP A 69 -0.04 7.36 25.45
C ASP A 69 -0.08 6.38 24.27
N MET A 70 1.09 6.16 23.66
CA MET A 70 1.23 5.32 22.47
C MET A 70 2.44 4.37 22.55
N PRO A 71 2.42 3.22 21.85
CA PRO A 71 3.59 2.35 21.79
C PRO A 71 4.77 3.03 21.07
N TYR A 72 5.97 2.93 21.63
CA TYR A 72 7.19 3.52 21.04
C TYR A 72 7.44 3.04 19.60
N GLN A 73 7.07 1.81 19.26
CA GLN A 73 7.16 1.26 17.90
C GLN A 73 6.22 1.97 16.92
N SER A 74 5.04 2.39 17.38
CA SER A 74 4.12 3.20 16.58
C SER A 74 4.66 4.60 16.37
N LEU A 75 5.26 5.21 17.40
CA LEU A 75 5.88 6.52 17.28
C LEU A 75 7.06 6.49 16.28
N ILE A 76 7.91 5.46 16.34
CA ILE A 76 9.01 5.26 15.37
C ILE A 76 8.47 5.19 13.93
N LYS A 77 7.40 4.43 13.70
CA LYS A 77 6.77 4.35 12.37
C LYS A 77 6.27 5.71 11.88
N GLN A 78 5.67 6.52 12.75
CA GLN A 78 5.21 7.85 12.39
C GLN A 78 6.37 8.79 12.03
N TYR A 79 7.48 8.77 12.77
CA TYR A 79 8.64 9.60 12.45
C TYR A 79 9.29 9.20 11.12
N ILE A 80 9.41 7.90 10.85
CA ILE A 80 9.91 7.41 9.55
C ILE A 80 8.97 7.86 8.42
N ALA A 81 7.65 7.70 8.60
CA ALA A 81 6.66 8.14 7.61
C ALA A 81 6.76 9.65 7.36
N LYS A 82 6.81 10.47 8.42
CA LYS A 82 6.98 11.93 8.30
C LYS A 82 8.27 12.30 7.55
N GLY A 83 9.39 11.64 7.87
CA GLY A 83 10.68 11.91 7.23
C GLY A 83 10.71 11.54 5.74
N VAL A 84 10.00 10.48 5.33
CA VAL A 84 9.92 10.06 3.92
C VAL A 84 8.87 10.87 3.13
N SER A 85 7.78 11.28 3.78
CA SER A 85 6.69 12.05 3.16
C SER A 85 6.95 13.55 3.07
N ALA A 86 7.94 14.10 3.77
CA ALA A 86 8.30 15.51 3.73
C ALA A 86 9.07 15.91 2.44
N LYS A 87 8.58 15.46 1.28
CA LYS A 87 9.15 15.75 -0.03
C LYS A 87 8.14 16.46 -0.92
#